data_AF-A0A9P6VAT6-F1
#
_entry.id   AF-A0A9P6VAT6-F1
#
_cell.length_a   1.000
_cell.length_b   1.000
_cell.length_c   1.000
_cell.angle_alpha   90.00
_cell.angle_beta   90.00
_cell.angle_gamma   90.00
#
_symmetry.space_group_name_H-M   'P 1'
#
loop_
_entity.id
_entity.type
_entity.pdbx_description
1 polymer ?
#
loop_
_entity_poly.entity_id
_entity_poly.type
_entity_poly.pdbx_seq_one_letter_code
_entity_poly.pdbx_strand_id
1 'polypeptide(L)'
;STPLPIFGPLPAMFGMSMATFTTCKIAGWAMDPLPVKNRTELYQRLHRDLKIQEEELATKQGRAAKDVPLDRRDIGYIVEEIFRGGKSGLSQSMDRITVCRWRREMPLTLTNVVVLTQKEMERHLALPADADLEEVYGKEAVARSSSVNSEGND
;
A
#
# COMPACT_ATOMS: atom_id res chain seq x y z
N SER A 1 -0.41 -5.79 30.01
CA SER A 1 0.04 -4.82 28.99
C SER A 1 0.14 -5.53 27.65
N THR A 2 -0.96 -5.62 26.91
CA THR A 2 -0.98 -6.26 25.58
C THR A 2 -0.51 -5.23 24.55
N PRO A 3 0.69 -5.37 23.96
CA PRO A 3 1.06 -4.53 22.84
C PRO A 3 0.04 -4.76 21.71
N LEU A 4 -0.54 -3.66 21.23
CA LEU A 4 -1.46 -3.67 20.10
C LEU A 4 -0.77 -4.40 18.93
N PRO A 5 -1.43 -5.40 18.30
CA PRO A 5 -0.87 -6.05 17.13
C PRO A 5 -0.68 -4.96 16.09
N ILE A 6 0.54 -4.84 15.59
CA ILE A 6 1.02 -3.76 14.72
C ILE A 6 0.31 -3.75 13.36
N PHE A 7 -0.97 -3.37 13.38
CA PHE A 7 -1.69 -2.77 12.27
C PHE A 7 -1.67 -1.25 12.35
N GLY A 8 -1.16 -0.68 13.44
CA GLY A 8 -0.98 0.75 13.64
C GLY A 8 -0.38 1.53 12.46
N PRO A 9 0.52 0.98 11.61
CA PRO A 9 1.04 1.73 10.48
C PRO A 9 0.00 2.00 9.39
N LEU A 10 -0.93 1.10 9.05
CA LEU A 10 -1.81 1.32 7.89
C LEU A 10 -2.84 2.44 8.15
N PRO A 11 -3.65 2.40 9.23
CA PRO A 11 -4.53 3.51 9.60
C PRO A 11 -3.75 4.80 9.94
N ALA A 12 -2.60 4.71 10.63
CA ALA A 12 -1.82 5.91 10.97
C ALA A 12 -1.07 6.50 9.78
N MET A 13 -0.60 5.69 8.82
CA MET A 13 0.01 6.16 7.57
C MET A 13 -1.04 6.89 6.74
N PHE A 14 -2.29 6.41 6.66
CA PHE A 14 -3.35 7.19 6.02
C PHE A 14 -3.62 8.52 6.75
N GLY A 15 -3.63 8.54 8.08
CA GLY A 15 -3.76 9.78 8.86
C GLY A 15 -2.64 10.80 8.61
N MET A 16 -1.39 10.34 8.58
CA MET A 16 -0.21 11.17 8.28
C MET A 16 -0.22 11.66 6.82
N SER A 17 -0.58 10.78 5.89
CA SER A 17 -0.64 11.08 4.46
C SER A 17 -1.71 12.11 4.13
N MET A 18 -2.85 12.09 4.83
CA MET A 18 -3.90 13.10 4.71
C MET A 18 -3.45 14.46 5.24
N ALA A 19 -2.70 14.51 6.35
CA ALA A 19 -2.16 15.75 6.89
C ALA A 19 -1.12 16.37 5.95
N THR A 20 -0.19 15.56 5.43
CA THR A 20 0.80 16.01 4.43
C THR A 20 0.11 16.40 3.11
N PHE A 21 -0.86 15.62 2.63
CA PHE A 21 -1.60 15.95 1.40
C PHE A 21 -2.36 17.28 1.53
N THR A 22 -3.04 17.49 2.67
CA THR A 22 -3.80 18.73 2.91
C THR A 22 -2.84 19.92 3.07
N THR A 23 -1.73 19.74 3.79
CA THR A 23 -0.69 20.77 3.93
C THR A 23 -0.09 21.14 2.59
N CYS A 24 0.27 20.17 1.75
CA CYS A 24 0.80 20.40 0.39
C CYS A 24 -0.22 21.06 -0.53
N LYS A 25 -1.50 20.66 -0.46
CA LYS A 25 -2.59 21.24 -1.26
C LYS A 25 -2.89 22.69 -0.86
N ILE A 26 -2.77 23.05 0.43
CA ILE A 26 -2.97 24.41 0.92
C ILE A 26 -1.73 25.29 0.71
N ALA A 27 -0.52 24.72 0.79
CA ALA A 27 0.74 25.45 0.65
C ALA A 27 1.08 25.84 -0.80
N GLY A 28 0.32 25.36 -1.81
CA GLY A 28 0.58 25.67 -3.23
C GLY A 28 1.96 25.22 -3.72
N TRP A 29 2.66 24.40 -2.93
CA TRP A 29 3.97 23.89 -3.27
C TRP A 29 3.83 22.77 -4.29
N ALA A 30 4.48 22.96 -5.44
CA ALA A 30 4.66 21.92 -6.43
C ALA A 30 5.32 20.73 -5.70
N MET A 31 4.54 19.68 -5.52
CA MET A 31 5.00 18.40 -5.04
C MET A 31 5.86 17.80 -6.16
N ASP A 32 7.05 18.35 -6.35
CA ASP A 32 8.06 17.73 -7.18
C ASP A 32 8.75 16.72 -6.25
N PRO A 33 8.40 15.43 -6.31
CA PRO A 33 9.10 14.44 -5.51
C PRO A 33 10.57 14.61 -5.84
N LEU A 34 11.40 14.85 -4.80
CA LEU A 34 12.84 15.04 -4.92
C LEU A 34 13.36 14.16 -6.05
N PRO A 35 14.04 14.71 -7.08
CA PRO A 35 14.40 13.96 -8.27
C PRO A 35 15.47 12.92 -7.92
N VAL A 36 15.05 11.82 -7.31
CA VAL A 36 15.80 10.59 -7.22
C VAL A 36 15.76 10.05 -8.63
N LYS A 37 16.71 10.52 -9.45
CA LYS A 37 16.83 10.31 -10.90
C LYS A 37 16.70 8.86 -11.40
N ASN A 38 16.60 7.88 -10.51
CA ASN A 38 16.43 6.45 -10.81
C ASN A 38 15.07 5.83 -10.44
N ARG A 39 14.11 6.56 -9.84
CA ARG A 39 12.81 5.97 -9.44
C ARG A 39 11.63 6.32 -10.35
N THR A 40 11.82 7.18 -11.35
CA THR A 40 10.76 7.50 -12.31
C THR A 40 10.30 6.26 -13.10
N GLU A 41 11.23 5.40 -13.51
CA GLU A 41 10.91 4.13 -14.18
C GLU A 41 10.16 3.17 -13.26
N LEU A 42 10.53 3.13 -11.97
CA LEU A 42 9.83 2.37 -10.96
C LEU A 42 8.39 2.86 -10.81
N TYR A 43 8.14 4.16 -10.66
CA TYR A 43 6.76 4.69 -10.54
C TYR A 43 5.94 4.44 -11.81
N GLN A 44 6.56 4.56 -12.99
CA GLN A 44 5.90 4.22 -14.25
C GLN A 44 5.51 2.74 -14.32
N ARG A 45 6.42 1.85 -13.89
CA ARG A 45 6.14 0.42 -13.82
C ARG A 45 5.00 0.14 -12.83
N LEU A 46 5.09 0.67 -11.61
CA LEU A 46 4.07 0.51 -10.57
C LEU A 46 2.70 1.03 -11.03
N HIS A 47 2.66 2.18 -11.71
CA HIS A 47 1.43 2.74 -12.29
C HIS A 47 0.83 1.85 -13.38
N ARG A 48 1.66 1.29 -14.27
CA ARG A 48 1.21 0.31 -15.28
C ARG A 48 0.66 -0.96 -14.63
N ASP A 49 1.38 -1.50 -13.66
CA ASP A 49 0.99 -2.72 -12.94
C ASP A 49 -0.36 -2.51 -12.23
N LEU A 50 -0.56 -1.34 -11.59
CA LEU A 50 -1.83 -0.96 -10.98
C LEU A 50 -2.97 -0.86 -11.99
N LYS A 51 -2.72 -0.29 -13.17
CA LYS A 51 -3.73 -0.17 -14.22
C LYS A 51 -4.22 -1.53 -14.72
N ILE A 52 -3.28 -2.46 -14.93
CA ILE A 52 -3.61 -3.84 -15.33
C ILE A 52 -4.48 -4.51 -14.26
N GLN A 53 -4.09 -4.41 -12.99
CA GLN A 53 -4.87 -4.98 -11.89
C GLN A 53 -6.28 -4.41 -11.81
N GLU A 54 -6.44 -3.10 -11.99
CA GLU A 54 -7.74 -2.43 -11.95
C GLU A 54 -8.64 -2.83 -13.11
N GLU A 55 -8.06 -3.04 -14.30
CA GLU A 55 -8.76 -3.57 -15.48
C GLU A 55 -9.22 -5.03 -15.26
N GLU A 56 -8.35 -5.88 -14.70
CA GLU A 56 -8.72 -7.25 -14.33
C GLU A 56 -9.83 -7.29 -13.27
N LEU A 57 -9.76 -6.41 -12.26
CA LEU A 57 -10.78 -6.27 -11.23
C LEU A 57 -12.11 -5.79 -11.81
N ALA A 58 -12.08 -4.82 -12.71
CA ALA A 58 -13.29 -4.33 -13.39
C ALA A 58 -13.94 -5.45 -14.22
N THR A 59 -13.12 -6.21 -14.96
CA THR A 59 -13.57 -7.36 -15.77
C THR A 59 -14.22 -8.43 -14.88
N LYS A 60 -13.60 -8.79 -13.75
CA LYS A 60 -14.17 -9.75 -12.78
C LYS A 60 -15.49 -9.27 -12.17
N GLN A 61 -15.67 -7.96 -12.02
CA GLN A 61 -16.90 -7.35 -11.51
C GLN A 61 -17.97 -7.11 -12.60
N GLY A 62 -17.70 -7.47 -13.86
CA GLY A 62 -18.59 -7.20 -14.99
C GLY A 62 -18.77 -5.71 -15.28
N ARG A 63 -17.79 -4.88 -14.90
CA ARG A 63 -17.80 -3.42 -15.10
C ARG A 63 -16.83 -3.06 -16.21
N ALA A 64 -17.14 -1.99 -16.96
CA ALA A 64 -16.16 -1.41 -17.88
C ALA A 64 -14.94 -0.91 -17.09
N ALA A 65 -13.75 -1.15 -17.61
CA ALA A 65 -12.51 -0.62 -17.04
C ALA A 65 -12.62 0.91 -16.93
N LYS A 66 -12.56 1.43 -15.70
CA LYS A 66 -12.49 2.87 -15.46
C LYS A 66 -11.03 3.30 -15.50
N ASP A 67 -10.79 4.52 -15.95
CA ASP A 67 -9.45 5.10 -15.81
C ASP A 67 -9.04 5.13 -14.33
N VAL A 68 -7.77 4.79 -14.09
CA VAL A 68 -7.17 4.82 -12.76
C VAL A 68 -7.10 6.28 -12.31
N PRO A 69 -7.72 6.66 -11.18
CA PRO A 69 -7.77 8.05 -10.73
C PRO A 69 -6.45 8.56 -10.14
N LEU A 70 -5.41 7.71 -10.09
CA LEU A 70 -4.09 8.03 -9.58
C LEU A 70 -3.11 8.23 -10.73
N ASP A 71 -2.31 9.28 -10.66
CA ASP A 71 -1.23 9.55 -11.61
C ASP A 71 0.13 9.03 -11.10
N ARG A 72 1.20 9.21 -11.89
CA ARG A 72 2.55 8.75 -11.51
C ARG A 72 3.11 9.50 -10.30
N ARG A 73 2.72 10.76 -10.08
CA ARG A 73 3.16 11.57 -8.94
C ARG A 73 2.48 11.07 -7.68
N ASP A 74 1.20 10.70 -7.77
CA ASP A 74 0.47 10.06 -6.68
C ASP A 74 1.15 8.75 -6.27
N ILE A 75 1.57 7.91 -7.24
CA ILE A 75 2.34 6.69 -6.94
C ILE A 75 3.67 7.00 -6.25
N GLY A 76 4.41 8.00 -6.74
CA GLY A 76 5.65 8.44 -6.09
C GLY A 76 5.42 8.89 -4.66
N TYR A 77 4.36 9.68 -4.42
CA TYR A 77 3.98 10.13 -3.09
C TYR A 77 3.61 8.96 -2.18
N ILE A 78 2.82 8.00 -2.67
CA ILE A 78 2.47 6.77 -1.92
C ILE A 78 3.74 6.02 -1.53
N VAL A 79 4.64 5.77 -2.46
CA VAL A 79 5.86 4.98 -2.21
C VAL A 79 6.80 5.72 -1.25
N GLU A 80 7.09 6.98 -1.50
CA GLU A 80 8.12 7.74 -0.76
C GLU A 80 7.60 8.26 0.58
N GLU A 81 6.44 8.90 0.61
CA GLU A 81 5.93 9.60 1.79
C GLU A 81 5.07 8.68 2.68
N ILE A 82 4.17 7.89 2.07
CA ILE A 82 3.27 7.03 2.83
C ILE A 82 4.01 5.78 3.32
N PHE A 83 4.72 5.10 2.41
CA PHE A 83 5.41 3.84 2.68
C PHE A 83 6.94 3.99 2.87
N ARG A 84 7.40 5.21 3.20
CA ARG A 84 8.79 5.53 3.58
C ARG A 84 9.85 4.95 2.64
N GLY A 85 9.69 5.21 1.35
CA GLY A 85 10.62 4.79 0.30
C GLY A 85 10.34 3.41 -0.30
N GLY A 86 9.08 2.94 -0.22
CA GLY A 86 8.62 1.72 -0.86
C GLY A 86 8.69 0.46 -0.01
N LYS A 87 8.64 0.59 1.31
CA LYS A 87 8.53 -0.59 2.18
C LYS A 87 7.13 -1.16 2.11
N SER A 88 7.04 -2.49 2.06
CA SER A 88 5.75 -3.17 2.14
C SER A 88 5.01 -2.80 3.44
N GLY A 89 3.72 -2.51 3.32
CA GLY A 89 2.84 -2.26 4.46
C GLY A 89 2.71 -3.44 5.42
N LEU A 90 3.07 -4.66 4.99
CA LEU A 90 2.98 -5.88 5.79
C LEU A 90 4.34 -6.31 6.34
N SER A 91 5.29 -6.66 5.47
CA SER A 91 6.61 -7.17 5.88
C SER A 91 7.67 -6.10 6.09
N GLN A 92 7.41 -4.83 5.74
CA GLN A 92 8.42 -3.76 5.70
C GLN A 92 9.59 -4.03 4.73
N SER A 93 9.48 -5.05 3.87
CA SER A 93 10.47 -5.38 2.84
C SER A 93 10.35 -4.47 1.62
N MET A 94 11.47 -4.24 0.93
CA MET A 94 11.54 -3.50 -0.33
C MET A 94 11.76 -4.42 -1.55
N ASP A 95 11.75 -5.74 -1.34
CA ASP A 95 11.98 -6.70 -2.42
C ASP A 95 10.76 -6.77 -3.36
N ARG A 96 10.99 -6.45 -4.64
CA ARG A 96 9.99 -6.50 -5.73
C ARG A 96 8.64 -5.90 -5.33
N ILE A 97 8.68 -4.62 -4.99
CA ILE A 97 7.49 -3.89 -4.55
C ILE A 97 6.50 -3.70 -5.69
N THR A 98 5.24 -3.63 -5.32
CA THR A 98 4.07 -3.43 -6.18
C THR A 98 3.03 -2.61 -5.42
N VAL A 99 2.09 -2.01 -6.15
CA VAL A 99 0.97 -1.24 -5.59
C VAL A 99 -0.33 -1.89 -6.02
N CYS A 100 -1.25 -2.03 -5.08
CA CYS A 100 -2.58 -2.56 -5.36
C CYS A 100 -3.64 -1.91 -4.46
N ARG A 101 -4.90 -2.08 -4.84
CA ARG A 101 -6.04 -1.62 -4.05
C ARG A 101 -6.13 -2.42 -2.75
N TRP A 102 -6.24 -1.73 -1.61
CA TRP A 102 -6.33 -2.36 -0.29
C TRP A 102 -7.67 -3.06 -0.08
N ARG A 103 -8.79 -2.33 -0.16
CA ARG A 103 -10.16 -2.91 -0.08
C ARG A 103 -10.80 -2.91 -1.45
N ARG A 104 -11.10 -4.10 -1.98
CA ARG A 104 -11.63 -4.29 -3.34
C ARG A 104 -13.02 -3.70 -3.55
N GLU A 105 -13.82 -3.68 -2.49
CA GLU A 105 -15.17 -3.13 -2.48
C GLU A 105 -15.21 -1.60 -2.56
N MET A 106 -14.14 -0.94 -2.10
CA MET A 106 -14.02 0.51 -2.11
C MET A 106 -13.33 1.00 -3.39
N PRO A 107 -13.61 2.24 -3.84
CA PRO A 107 -12.93 2.81 -4.99
C PRO A 107 -11.42 2.97 -4.73
N LEU A 108 -10.61 2.86 -5.78
CA LEU A 108 -9.19 3.16 -5.70
C LEU A 108 -9.00 4.65 -5.41
N THR A 109 -8.31 4.95 -4.32
CA THR A 109 -8.01 6.32 -3.84
C THR A 109 -6.66 6.31 -3.13
N LEU A 110 -6.09 7.49 -2.86
CA LEU A 110 -4.86 7.63 -2.07
C LEU A 110 -4.95 6.97 -0.67
N THR A 111 -6.16 6.82 -0.14
CA THR A 111 -6.42 6.19 1.17
C THR A 111 -6.84 4.72 1.07
N ASN A 112 -6.99 4.18 -0.14
CA ASN A 112 -7.39 2.78 -0.38
C ASN A 112 -6.39 2.07 -1.31
N VAL A 113 -5.11 2.38 -1.13
CA VAL A 113 -3.99 1.83 -1.87
C VAL A 113 -2.92 1.38 -0.89
N VAL A 114 -2.24 0.28 -1.20
CA VAL A 114 -1.17 -0.27 -0.37
C VAL A 114 0.03 -0.62 -1.22
N VAL A 115 1.23 -0.41 -0.67
CA VAL A 115 2.47 -0.94 -1.24
C VAL A 115 2.73 -2.30 -0.59
N LEU A 116 2.92 -3.33 -1.40
CA LEU A 116 3.21 -4.70 -0.98
C LEU A 116 4.39 -5.24 -1.78
N THR A 117 4.98 -6.35 -1.35
CA THR A 117 5.83 -7.17 -2.23
C THR A 117 4.96 -7.95 -3.20
N GLN A 118 5.54 -8.39 -4.33
CA GLN A 118 4.81 -9.20 -5.31
C GLN A 118 4.18 -10.46 -4.70
N LYS A 119 4.90 -11.16 -3.81
CA LYS A 119 4.40 -12.35 -3.10
C LYS A 119 3.22 -12.05 -2.18
N GLU A 120 3.26 -10.91 -1.49
CA GLU A 120 2.18 -10.49 -0.60
C GLU A 120 0.95 -10.04 -1.40
N MET A 121 1.16 -9.37 -2.53
CA MET A 121 0.09 -8.99 -3.44
C MET A 121 -0.64 -10.22 -4.00
N GLU A 122 0.08 -11.26 -4.41
CA GLU A 122 -0.54 -12.51 -4.87
C GLU A 122 -1.43 -13.12 -3.79
N ARG A 123 -0.95 -13.18 -2.54
CA ARG A 123 -1.77 -13.64 -1.40
C ARG A 123 -2.97 -12.72 -1.18
N HIS A 124 -2.76 -11.41 -1.24
CA HIS A 124 -3.80 -10.43 -1.08
C HIS A 124 -4.90 -10.60 -2.14
N LEU A 125 -4.54 -10.81 -3.40
CA LEU A 125 -5.45 -11.04 -4.53
C LEU A 125 -6.17 -12.39 -4.47
N ALA A 126 -5.59 -13.38 -3.80
CA ALA A 126 -6.23 -14.67 -3.54
C ALA A 126 -7.32 -14.61 -2.45
N LEU A 127 -7.32 -13.57 -1.61
CA LEU A 127 -8.36 -13.38 -0.61
C LEU A 127 -9.71 -12.99 -1.24
N PRO A 128 -10.84 -13.39 -0.64
CA PRO A 128 -12.16 -12.88 -0.99
C PRO A 128 -12.21 -11.34 -0.98
N ALA A 129 -13.09 -10.76 -1.80
CA ALA A 129 -13.20 -9.30 -1.90
C ALA A 129 -13.72 -8.65 -0.61
N ASP A 130 -14.52 -9.39 0.14
CA ASP A 130 -15.18 -9.08 1.41
C ASP A 130 -14.38 -9.60 2.62
N ALA A 131 -13.17 -10.12 2.41
CA ALA A 131 -12.34 -10.63 3.49
C ALA A 131 -12.05 -9.54 4.54
N ASP A 132 -12.18 -9.91 5.81
CA ASP A 132 -11.72 -9.07 6.90
C ASP A 132 -10.18 -9.05 6.93
N LEU A 133 -9.62 -8.04 6.26
CA LEU A 133 -8.17 -7.85 6.15
C LEU A 133 -7.53 -7.59 7.52
N GLU A 134 -8.27 -7.02 8.47
CA GLU A 134 -7.77 -6.78 9.82
C GLU A 134 -7.62 -8.12 10.56
N GLU A 135 -8.58 -9.02 10.40
CA GLU A 135 -8.47 -10.37 10.97
C GLU A 135 -7.37 -11.20 10.30
N VAL A 136 -7.31 -11.21 8.97
CA VAL A 136 -6.37 -12.04 8.20
C VAL A 136 -4.93 -11.63 8.48
N TYR A 137 -4.60 -10.35 8.33
CA TYR A 137 -3.24 -9.88 8.52
C TYR A 137 -2.93 -9.56 9.98
N GLY A 138 -3.93 -9.26 10.81
CA GLY A 138 -3.76 -9.07 12.25
C GLY A 138 -3.27 -10.34 12.94
N LYS A 139 -3.80 -11.51 12.57
CA LYS A 139 -3.30 -12.82 13.04
C LYS A 139 -1.84 -13.04 12.64
N GLU A 140 -1.44 -12.61 11.45
CA GLU A 140 -0.07 -12.75 10.95
C GLU A 140 0.92 -11.82 11.67
N ALA A 141 0.48 -10.60 12.01
CA ALA A 141 1.25 -9.68 12.84
C ALA A 141 1.49 -10.23 14.25
N VAL A 142 0.47 -10.86 14.85
CA VAL A 142 0.60 -11.54 16.15
C VAL A 142 1.55 -12.73 16.04
N ALA A 143 1.42 -13.58 15.01
CA ALA A 143 2.29 -14.73 14.81
C ALA A 143 3.78 -14.34 14.70
N ARG A 144 4.10 -13.25 13.98
CA ARG A 144 5.48 -12.72 13.91
C ARG A 144 6.02 -12.27 15.26
N SER A 145 5.20 -11.62 16.09
CA SER A 145 5.62 -11.18 17.42
C SER A 145 5.91 -12.35 18.37
N SER A 146 5.21 -13.47 18.19
CA SER A 146 5.41 -14.68 18.99
C SER A 146 6.70 -15.44 18.64
N SER A 147 7.15 -15.41 17.39
CA SER A 147 8.39 -16.08 16.96
C SER A 147 9.66 -15.30 17.30
N VAL A 148 9.58 -13.97 17.37
CA VAL A 148 10.73 -13.12 17.75
C VAL A 148 11.07 -13.22 19.24
N ASN A 149 10.12 -13.65 20.08
CA ASN A 149 10.33 -13.74 21.52
C ASN A 149 10.92 -15.10 21.99
N SER A 150 11.28 -15.99 21.06
CA SER A 150 11.89 -17.30 21.36
C SER A 150 13.39 -17.40 21.06
N GLU A 151 14.04 -16.33 20.58
CA GLU A 151 15.50 -16.32 20.28
C GLU A 151 16.33 -15.47 21.27
N GLY A 152 15.78 -15.17 22.44
CA GLY A 152 16.41 -14.32 23.44
C GLY A 152 16.31 -14.85 24.87
N ASN A 153 16.62 -16.13 25.09
CA ASN A 153 16.98 -16.64 26.41
C ASN A 153 17.76 -17.96 26.29
N ASP A 154 19.06 -17.86 26.02
CA ASP A 154 20.10 -18.77 26.52
C ASP A 154 21.45 -18.04 26.57
#